data_AF-A0A956H8R4-F1
#
_entry.id   AF-A0A956H8R4-F1
#
_cell.length_a   1.000
_cell.length_b   1.000
_cell.length_c   1.000
_cell.angle_alpha   90.00
_cell.angle_beta   90.00
_cell.angle_gamma   90.00
#
_symmetry.space_group_name_H-M   'P 1'
#
loop_
_entity.id
_entity.type
_entity.pdbx_description
1 polymer ?
#
loop_
_entity_poly.entity_id
_entity_poly.type
_entity_poly.pdbx_seq_one_letter_code
_entity_poly.pdbx_strand_id
1 'polypeptide(L)'
;QDDLVVGTHIANRTRAETEPLIGFFVNTLALRADFSDQPSFRHLLARLKTVVETAYEYQDLPYEMLVEELRLQRTSAYSPLCQVTFAMQTALSAHLDLPGQQVEVLRREGAAARFDLTLGISESPAGLEIAWRYNTDLFAQETIQTLADQFGCLLEQIVQHPTTPIARLALTRTPPPPPPQELAAAPAPILAAIQHWAEQQPAAPAVLDGLTEGTAAYSWSELATSIATIGAGLAQLGVGPEVRVAVCLERGPGAVVAALAIWEAGGTYVPIDPEFPP
;
A
#
# COMPACT_ATOMS: atom_id res chain seq x y z
N GLN A 1 9.79 4.82 -1.84
CA GLN A 1 9.49 5.24 -3.21
C GLN A 1 9.82 6.70 -3.25
N ASP A 2 10.79 7.08 -4.09
CA ASP A 2 11.41 8.41 -4.01
C ASP A 2 11.02 9.28 -5.21
N ASP A 3 10.22 8.72 -6.13
CA ASP A 3 9.74 9.37 -7.34
C ASP A 3 8.25 9.06 -7.53
N LEU A 4 7.44 10.10 -7.62
CA LEU A 4 5.98 10.04 -7.59
C LEU A 4 5.41 10.95 -8.68
N VAL A 5 4.35 10.51 -9.35
CA VAL A 5 3.63 11.33 -10.35
C VAL A 5 2.19 11.54 -9.88
N VAL A 6 1.80 12.80 -9.74
CA VAL A 6 0.43 13.19 -9.34
C VAL A 6 -0.20 14.00 -10.46
N GLY A 7 -1.43 13.65 -10.82
CA GLY A 7 -2.20 14.41 -11.81
C GLY A 7 -2.78 15.69 -11.23
N THR A 8 -2.87 16.77 -12.00
CA THR A 8 -3.66 17.95 -11.64
C THR A 8 -4.49 18.43 -12.80
N HIS A 9 -5.67 18.97 -12.52
CA HIS A 9 -6.59 19.46 -13.53
C HIS A 9 -6.46 20.98 -13.68
N ILE A 10 -6.31 21.42 -14.92
CA ILE A 10 -6.28 22.84 -15.28
C ILE A 10 -7.47 23.17 -16.17
N ALA A 11 -8.00 24.38 -16.07
CA ALA A 11 -9.13 24.80 -16.89
C ALA A 11 -8.78 24.90 -18.39
N ASN A 12 -7.49 25.15 -18.69
CA ASN A 12 -6.95 25.38 -20.04
C ASN A 12 -7.70 26.45 -20.84
N ARG A 13 -8.17 27.51 -20.14
CA ARG A 13 -8.82 28.69 -20.72
C ARG A 13 -7.87 29.88 -20.65
N THR A 14 -6.73 29.78 -21.33
CA THR A 14 -5.66 30.80 -21.31
C THR A 14 -5.96 32.01 -22.19
N ARG A 15 -7.03 31.95 -22.99
CA ARG A 15 -7.45 32.99 -23.93
C ARG A 15 -8.80 33.57 -23.52
N ALA A 16 -8.93 34.89 -23.52
CA ALA A 16 -10.16 35.59 -23.11
C ALA A 16 -11.39 35.16 -23.93
N GLU A 17 -11.18 34.82 -25.20
CA GLU A 17 -12.23 34.36 -26.12
C GLU A 17 -12.80 32.99 -25.71
N THR A 18 -12.03 32.19 -24.96
CA THR A 18 -12.44 30.85 -24.50
C THR A 18 -13.13 30.87 -23.15
N GLU A 19 -12.97 31.93 -22.37
CA GLU A 19 -13.60 32.06 -21.04
C GLU A 19 -15.14 31.92 -21.06
N PRO A 20 -15.89 32.59 -21.97
CA PRO A 20 -17.36 32.51 -21.96
C PRO A 20 -17.90 31.26 -22.68
N LEU A 21 -17.05 30.46 -23.33
CA LEU A 21 -17.52 29.35 -24.17
C LEU A 21 -17.98 28.15 -23.34
N ILE A 22 -19.13 27.59 -23.72
CA ILE A 22 -19.59 26.29 -23.21
C ILE A 22 -18.81 25.20 -23.97
N GLY A 23 -17.97 24.44 -23.25
CA GLY A 23 -17.14 23.39 -23.84
C GLY A 23 -16.20 22.75 -22.82
N PHE A 24 -15.66 21.58 -23.16
CA PHE A 24 -14.70 20.85 -22.34
C PHE A 24 -13.26 21.26 -22.70
N PHE A 25 -12.68 22.14 -21.89
CA PHE A 25 -11.32 22.64 -22.07
C PHE A 25 -10.34 22.03 -21.05
N VAL A 26 -10.85 21.36 -20.00
CA VAL A 26 -10.01 20.85 -18.91
C VAL A 26 -8.94 19.90 -19.44
N ASN A 27 -7.68 20.19 -19.09
CA ASN A 27 -6.56 19.32 -19.37
C ASN A 27 -5.98 18.77 -18.06
N THR A 28 -5.26 17.65 -18.13
CA THR A 28 -4.60 17.02 -16.99
C THR A 28 -3.09 17.13 -17.17
N LEU A 29 -2.42 17.73 -16.19
CA LEU A 29 -0.96 17.79 -16.12
C LEU A 29 -0.44 16.71 -15.17
N ALA A 30 0.60 16.00 -15.57
CA ALA A 30 1.30 15.05 -14.71
C ALA A 30 2.50 15.73 -14.05
N LEU A 31 2.45 15.87 -12.72
CA LEU A 31 3.49 16.52 -11.93
C LEU A 31 4.36 15.47 -11.27
N ARG A 32 5.64 15.42 -11.65
CA ARG A 32 6.62 14.52 -11.08
C ARG A 32 7.26 15.17 -9.84
N ALA A 33 7.22 14.47 -8.72
CA ALA A 33 7.77 14.89 -7.44
C ALA A 33 8.94 13.98 -7.06
N ASP A 34 10.11 14.57 -6.91
CA ASP A 34 11.35 13.88 -6.56
C ASP A 34 11.71 14.10 -5.08
N PHE A 35 11.68 13.00 -4.33
CA PHE A 35 11.99 12.90 -2.92
C PHE A 35 13.40 12.34 -2.66
N SER A 36 14.25 12.22 -3.69
CA SER A 36 15.67 11.87 -3.54
C SER A 36 16.35 12.80 -2.54
N ASP A 37 17.33 12.26 -1.81
CA ASP A 37 18.14 12.99 -0.82
C ASP A 37 17.36 13.46 0.41
N GLN A 38 16.16 12.92 0.63
CA GLN A 38 15.32 13.18 1.81
C GLN A 38 15.09 14.68 2.06
N PRO A 39 14.47 15.41 1.11
CA PRO A 39 14.34 16.85 1.20
C PRO A 39 13.44 17.24 2.38
N SER A 40 13.71 18.42 2.95
CA SER A 40 12.73 19.08 3.81
C SER A 40 11.55 19.61 3.00
N PHE A 41 10.43 19.89 3.67
CA PHE A 41 9.26 20.45 2.99
C PHE A 41 9.58 21.72 2.20
N ARG A 42 10.38 22.64 2.77
CA ARG A 42 10.80 23.86 2.05
C ARG A 42 11.57 23.57 0.76
N HIS A 43 12.48 22.60 0.78
CA HIS A 43 13.25 22.25 -0.41
C HIS A 43 12.36 21.57 -1.45
N LEU A 44 11.50 20.65 -1.04
CA LEU A 44 10.55 20.00 -1.94
C LEU A 44 9.60 21.03 -2.57
N LEU A 45 9.08 21.98 -1.79
CA LEU A 45 8.19 23.03 -2.29
C LEU A 45 8.87 23.89 -3.36
N ALA A 46 10.14 24.24 -3.18
CA ALA A 46 10.91 24.99 -4.17
C ALA A 46 11.13 24.17 -5.47
N ARG A 47 11.44 22.87 -5.34
CA ARG A 47 11.54 21.95 -6.48
C ARG A 47 10.20 21.84 -7.22
N LEU A 48 9.12 21.59 -6.48
CA LEU A 48 7.77 21.46 -7.02
C LEU A 48 7.27 22.73 -7.69
N LYS A 49 7.60 23.92 -7.14
CA LYS A 49 7.28 25.18 -7.81
C LYS A 49 7.86 25.22 -9.22
N THR A 50 9.13 24.83 -9.38
CA THR A 50 9.79 24.78 -10.69
C THR A 50 9.11 23.78 -11.62
N VAL A 51 8.77 22.58 -11.11
CA VAL A 51 8.04 21.55 -11.88
C VAL A 51 6.68 22.06 -12.34
N VAL A 52 5.92 22.72 -11.47
CA VAL A 52 4.60 23.27 -11.78
C VAL A 52 4.71 24.40 -12.80
N GLU A 53 5.66 25.34 -12.62
CA GLU A 53 5.88 26.43 -13.60
C GLU A 53 6.21 25.87 -14.98
N THR A 54 7.14 24.91 -15.08
CA THR A 54 7.46 24.25 -16.35
C THR A 54 6.26 23.48 -16.92
N ALA A 55 5.49 22.77 -16.10
CA ALA A 55 4.30 22.06 -16.58
C ALA A 55 3.24 23.04 -17.15
N TYR A 56 3.14 24.24 -16.57
CA TYR A 56 2.23 25.28 -17.06
C TYR A 56 2.69 25.93 -18.37
N GLU A 57 4.00 25.98 -18.65
CA GLU A 57 4.52 26.42 -19.94
C GLU A 57 4.05 25.50 -21.09
N TYR A 58 3.90 24.20 -20.81
CA TYR A 58 3.46 23.18 -21.78
C TYR A 58 2.01 22.74 -21.57
N GLN A 59 1.18 23.57 -20.93
CA GLN A 59 -0.17 23.19 -20.49
C GLN A 59 -1.14 22.82 -21.63
N ASP A 60 -0.84 23.27 -22.85
CA ASP A 60 -1.64 23.00 -24.05
C ASP A 60 -1.43 21.58 -24.59
N LEU A 61 -0.40 20.85 -24.14
CA LEU A 61 -0.13 19.48 -24.57
C LEU A 61 -1.22 18.54 -24.03
N PRO A 62 -1.99 17.85 -24.90
CA PRO A 62 -3.02 16.93 -24.42
C PRO A 62 -2.42 15.75 -23.66
N TYR A 63 -3.00 15.41 -22.51
CA TYR A 63 -2.59 14.27 -21.68
C TYR A 63 -2.48 12.96 -22.49
N GLU A 64 -3.44 12.70 -23.38
CA GLU A 64 -3.44 11.47 -24.19
C GLU A 64 -2.24 11.37 -25.13
N MET A 65 -1.77 12.49 -25.68
CA MET A 65 -0.58 12.51 -26.53
C MET A 65 0.68 12.18 -25.72
N LEU A 66 0.74 12.63 -24.47
CA LEU A 66 1.85 12.30 -23.57
C LEU A 66 1.89 10.80 -23.25
N VAL A 67 0.73 10.19 -22.99
CA VAL A 67 0.62 8.74 -22.76
C VAL A 67 1.07 7.95 -23.99
N GLU A 68 0.69 8.39 -25.19
CA GLU A 68 1.07 7.76 -26.46
C GLU A 68 2.58 7.84 -26.71
N GLU A 69 3.18 9.02 -26.54
CA GLU A 69 4.60 9.24 -26.78
C GLU A 69 5.47 8.45 -25.79
N LEU A 70 5.05 8.38 -24.52
CA LEU A 70 5.73 7.60 -23.48
C LEU A 70 5.54 6.07 -23.66
N ARG A 71 4.70 5.64 -24.61
CA ARG A 71 4.39 4.22 -24.90
C ARG A 71 3.97 3.43 -23.65
N LEU A 72 3.22 4.08 -22.75
CA LEU A 72 2.74 3.45 -21.53
C LEU A 72 1.67 2.40 -21.87
N GLN A 73 1.66 1.29 -21.13
CA GLN A 73 0.62 0.27 -21.30
C GLN A 73 -0.72 0.85 -20.87
N ARG A 74 -1.66 0.94 -21.82
CA ARG A 74 -3.05 1.31 -21.53
C ARG A 74 -3.76 0.09 -20.95
N THR A 75 -4.35 0.27 -19.78
CA THR A 75 -5.25 -0.72 -19.17
C THR A 75 -6.59 -0.06 -18.90
N SER A 76 -7.66 -0.85 -18.85
CA SER A 76 -8.96 -0.37 -18.35
C SER A 76 -9.01 -0.33 -16.81
N ALA A 77 -8.00 -0.90 -16.14
CA ALA A 77 -7.98 -1.07 -14.70
C ALA A 77 -7.45 0.18 -13.98
N TYR A 78 -6.52 0.92 -14.59
CA TYR A 78 -5.93 2.11 -14.00
C TYR A 78 -5.43 3.10 -15.04
N SER A 79 -5.34 4.36 -14.64
CA SER A 79 -4.75 5.44 -15.44
C SER A 79 -3.25 5.20 -15.66
N PRO A 80 -2.74 5.33 -16.90
CA PRO A 80 -1.39 4.89 -17.27
C PRO A 80 -0.25 5.74 -16.71
N LEU A 81 -0.49 7.04 -16.42
CA LEU A 81 0.57 7.95 -15.95
C LEU A 81 0.34 8.48 -14.52
N CYS A 82 -0.92 8.61 -14.08
CA CYS A 82 -1.23 9.06 -12.72
C CYS A 82 -2.55 8.46 -12.22
N GLN A 83 -2.48 7.74 -11.10
CA GLN A 83 -3.64 7.14 -10.41
C GLN A 83 -4.22 8.03 -9.33
N VAL A 84 -3.42 8.98 -8.83
CA VAL A 84 -3.83 9.97 -7.83
C VAL A 84 -3.85 11.35 -8.48
N THR A 85 -4.93 12.10 -8.27
CA THR A 85 -5.06 13.48 -8.73
C THR A 85 -5.30 14.45 -7.59
N PHE A 86 -4.70 15.63 -7.71
CA PHE A 86 -4.88 16.76 -6.82
C PHE A 86 -5.51 17.93 -7.58
N ALA A 87 -6.60 18.47 -7.03
CA ALA A 87 -7.26 19.64 -7.58
C ALA A 87 -7.51 20.66 -6.47
N MET A 88 -7.05 21.88 -6.68
CA MET A 88 -7.39 23.01 -5.83
C MET A 88 -8.30 23.94 -6.62
N GLN A 89 -9.50 24.20 -6.09
CA GLN A 89 -10.45 25.14 -6.66
C GLN A 89 -10.58 26.32 -5.71
N THR A 90 -10.22 27.51 -6.17
CA THR A 90 -10.72 28.73 -5.54
C THR A 90 -12.23 28.73 -5.77
N ALA A 91 -13.02 28.81 -4.70
CA ALA A 91 -14.47 28.77 -4.80
C ALA A 91 -14.96 29.91 -5.71
N LEU A 92 -15.31 29.57 -6.95
CA LEU A 92 -16.20 30.39 -7.75
C LEU A 92 -17.57 30.19 -7.12
N SER A 93 -17.93 31.10 -6.23
CA SER A 93 -19.31 31.20 -5.74
C SER A 93 -20.19 31.50 -6.95
N ALA A 94 -20.78 30.45 -7.54
CA ALA A 94 -21.86 30.58 -8.50
C ALA A 94 -23.10 31.03 -7.73
N HIS A 95 -23.11 32.30 -7.33
CA HIS A 95 -24.31 32.93 -6.80
C HIS A 95 -25.22 33.23 -7.99
N LEU A 96 -26.28 32.44 -8.12
CA LEU A 96 -27.38 32.77 -9.00
C LEU A 96 -28.25 33.79 -8.26
N ASP A 97 -28.13 35.06 -8.61
CA ASP A 97 -28.94 36.11 -7.99
C ASP A 97 -30.34 36.11 -8.61
N LEU A 98 -31.33 35.68 -7.83
CA LEU A 98 -32.74 35.69 -8.21
C LEU A 98 -33.50 36.59 -7.22
N PRO A 99 -34.15 37.68 -7.68
CA PRO A 99 -34.81 38.62 -6.80
C PRO A 99 -35.81 37.94 -5.84
N GLY A 100 -35.60 38.15 -4.53
CA GLY A 100 -36.48 37.61 -3.49
C GLY A 100 -36.36 36.11 -3.23
N GLN A 101 -35.33 35.44 -3.76
CA GLN A 101 -35.10 34.00 -3.58
C GLN A 101 -33.69 33.75 -3.04
N GLN A 102 -33.56 32.71 -2.21
CA GLN A 102 -32.26 32.16 -1.84
C GLN A 102 -31.99 30.94 -2.71
N VAL A 103 -30.88 30.98 -3.46
CA VAL A 103 -30.46 29.87 -4.31
C VAL A 103 -29.28 29.18 -3.67
N GLU A 104 -29.44 27.88 -3.40
CA GLU A 104 -28.37 27.01 -2.93
C GLU A 104 -28.05 25.98 -4.02
N VAL A 105 -26.77 25.88 -4.38
CA VAL A 105 -26.30 24.86 -5.31
C VAL A 105 -26.10 23.55 -4.54
N LEU A 106 -27.07 22.66 -4.63
CA LEU A 106 -26.92 21.30 -4.13
C LEU A 106 -26.00 20.51 -5.06
N ARG A 107 -24.78 20.21 -4.59
CA ARG A 107 -23.88 19.30 -5.32
C ARG A 107 -24.43 17.89 -5.21
N ARG A 108 -24.66 17.24 -6.35
CA ARG A 108 -25.07 15.84 -6.40
C ARG A 108 -23.93 14.95 -5.87
N GLU A 109 -24.21 14.17 -4.83
CA GLU A 109 -23.32 13.09 -4.39
C GLU A 109 -23.25 12.02 -5.49
N GLY A 110 -22.05 11.46 -5.73
CA GLY A 110 -21.90 10.34 -6.68
C GLY A 110 -21.38 10.67 -8.08
N ALA A 111 -20.57 11.71 -8.25
CA ALA A 111 -19.71 11.75 -9.44
C ALA A 111 -18.74 10.56 -9.38
N ALA A 112 -18.82 9.65 -10.35
CA ALA A 112 -17.95 8.46 -10.42
C ALA A 112 -16.47 8.85 -10.32
N ALA A 113 -15.71 8.10 -9.53
CA ALA A 113 -14.27 8.26 -9.44
C ALA A 113 -13.66 7.95 -10.82
N ARG A 114 -12.99 8.94 -11.41
CA ARG A 114 -12.30 8.81 -12.72
C ARG A 114 -10.85 8.35 -12.56
N PHE A 115 -10.35 8.44 -11.34
CA PHE A 115 -9.03 8.03 -10.91
C PHE A 115 -9.20 7.24 -9.61
N ASP A 116 -8.19 6.47 -9.24
CA ASP A 116 -8.22 5.64 -8.04
C ASP A 116 -8.48 6.50 -6.79
N LEU A 117 -7.83 7.68 -6.73
CA LEU A 117 -7.99 8.65 -5.67
C LEU A 117 -7.89 10.09 -6.19
N THR A 118 -8.81 10.96 -5.79
CA THR A 118 -8.77 12.39 -6.06
C THR A 118 -8.90 13.16 -4.75
N LEU A 119 -7.91 14.01 -4.47
CA LEU A 119 -7.94 14.99 -3.38
C LEU A 119 -8.35 16.35 -3.93
N GLY A 120 -9.55 16.79 -3.60
CA GLY A 120 -10.07 18.12 -3.91
C GLY A 120 -9.90 19.04 -2.72
N ILE A 121 -9.38 20.25 -2.93
CA ILE A 121 -9.34 21.31 -1.92
C ILE A 121 -10.12 22.51 -2.43
N SER A 122 -11.02 23.04 -1.60
CA SER A 122 -11.70 24.31 -1.83
C SER A 122 -11.50 25.27 -0.68
N GLU A 123 -11.30 26.54 -0.99
CA GLU A 123 -11.22 27.61 -0.01
C GLU A 123 -12.62 28.10 0.37
N SER A 124 -12.89 28.21 1.66
CA SER A 124 -14.09 28.84 2.21
C SER A 124 -13.71 29.90 3.26
N PRO A 125 -14.63 30.80 3.65
CA PRO A 125 -14.36 31.75 4.72
C PRO A 125 -13.97 31.11 6.06
N ALA A 126 -14.31 29.84 6.27
CA ALA A 126 -13.98 29.08 7.48
C ALA A 126 -12.62 28.36 7.40
N GLY A 127 -12.00 28.28 6.22
CA GLY A 127 -10.71 27.61 6.02
C GLY A 127 -10.65 26.78 4.74
N LEU A 128 -9.87 25.70 4.76
CA LEU A 128 -9.77 24.76 3.65
C LEU A 128 -10.74 23.60 3.86
N GLU A 129 -11.59 23.35 2.88
CA GLU A 129 -12.41 22.16 2.79
C GLU A 129 -11.71 21.13 1.90
N ILE A 130 -11.55 19.91 2.42
CA ILE A 130 -10.85 18.81 1.74
C ILE A 130 -11.85 17.70 1.43
N ALA A 131 -11.99 17.37 0.15
CA ALA A 131 -12.89 16.33 -0.34
C ALA A 131 -12.08 15.18 -0.94
N TRP A 132 -12.31 13.97 -0.43
CA TRP A 132 -11.73 12.74 -0.95
C TRP A 132 -12.74 12.05 -1.86
N ARG A 133 -12.37 11.81 -3.13
CA ARG A 133 -13.14 10.96 -4.05
C ARG A 133 -12.28 9.76 -4.40
N TYR A 134 -12.85 8.57 -4.34
CA TYR A 134 -12.07 7.35 -4.46
C TYR A 134 -12.90 6.24 -5.13
N ASN A 135 -12.20 5.30 -5.74
CA ASN A 135 -12.81 4.08 -6.25
C ASN A 135 -13.14 3.13 -5.08
N THR A 136 -14.43 2.84 -4.88
CA THR A 136 -14.91 1.97 -3.80
C THR A 136 -14.51 0.50 -3.98
N ASP A 137 -14.14 0.09 -5.20
CA ASP A 137 -13.61 -1.25 -5.45
C ASP A 137 -12.15 -1.39 -4.94
N LEU A 138 -11.45 -0.27 -4.72
CA LEU A 138 -10.05 -0.22 -4.25
C LEU A 138 -9.93 0.21 -2.79
N PHE A 139 -10.81 1.11 -2.32
CA PHE A 139 -10.72 1.70 -1.00
C PHE A 139 -12.03 1.59 -0.22
N ALA A 140 -11.93 1.03 0.98
CA ALA A 140 -12.97 1.12 1.98
C ALA A 140 -13.00 2.53 2.61
N GLN A 141 -14.17 2.94 3.11
CA GLN A 141 -14.34 4.25 3.73
C GLN A 141 -13.39 4.46 4.92
N GLU A 142 -13.18 3.43 5.72
CA GLU A 142 -12.29 3.43 6.89
C GLU A 142 -10.83 3.70 6.50
N THR A 143 -10.40 3.16 5.35
CA THR A 143 -9.07 3.40 4.80
C THR A 143 -8.91 4.87 4.42
N ILE A 144 -9.90 5.46 3.75
CA ILE A 144 -9.86 6.87 3.35
C ILE A 144 -9.92 7.79 4.56
N GLN A 145 -10.70 7.45 5.58
CA GLN A 145 -10.73 8.21 6.85
C GLN A 145 -9.35 8.20 7.50
N THR A 146 -8.69 7.04 7.53
CA THR A 146 -7.32 6.92 8.06
C THR A 146 -6.33 7.78 7.26
N LEU A 147 -6.42 7.78 5.92
CA LEU A 147 -5.59 8.64 5.07
C LEU A 147 -5.86 10.13 5.30
N ALA A 148 -7.12 10.52 5.52
CA ALA A 148 -7.51 11.90 5.82
C ALA A 148 -6.90 12.37 7.15
N ASP A 149 -6.98 11.55 8.20
CA ASP A 149 -6.40 11.85 9.51
C ASP A 149 -4.87 11.94 9.43
N GLN A 150 -4.25 11.03 8.67
CA GLN A 150 -2.80 11.05 8.43
C GLN A 150 -2.36 12.29 7.66
N PHE A 151 -3.12 12.67 6.62
CA PHE A 151 -2.86 13.87 5.84
C PHE A 151 -2.95 15.14 6.72
N GLY A 152 -3.96 15.23 7.58
CA GLY A 152 -4.07 16.32 8.56
C GLY A 152 -2.88 16.38 9.52
N CYS A 153 -2.46 15.23 10.06
CA CYS A 153 -1.29 15.15 10.94
C CYS A 153 0.01 15.58 10.25
N LEU A 154 0.18 15.21 8.98
CA LEU A 154 1.32 15.60 8.16
C LEU A 154 1.32 17.12 7.89
N LEU A 155 0.16 17.70 7.54
CA LEU A 155 0.02 19.14 7.32
C LEU A 155 0.39 19.95 8.56
N GLU A 156 -0.09 19.54 9.74
CA GLU A 156 0.24 20.19 11.02
C GLU A 156 1.76 20.21 11.27
N GLN A 157 2.42 19.06 11.09
CA GLN A 157 3.86 18.94 11.29
C GLN A 157 4.68 19.72 10.26
N ILE A 158 4.23 19.77 9.00
CA ILE A 158 4.88 20.56 7.95
C ILE A 158 4.88 22.04 8.32
N VAL A 159 3.77 22.56 8.83
CA VAL A 159 3.65 23.97 9.24
C VAL A 159 4.53 24.27 10.45
N GLN A 160 4.60 23.36 11.42
CA GLN A 160 5.40 23.53 12.64
C GLN A 160 6.91 23.34 12.41
N HIS A 161 7.29 22.42 11.52
CA HIS A 161 8.67 21.99 11.30
C HIS A 161 9.06 21.95 9.81
N PRO A 162 9.01 23.09 9.09
CA PRO A 162 9.14 23.12 7.63
C PRO A 162 10.55 22.79 7.11
N THR A 163 11.55 22.76 8.00
CA THR A 163 12.94 22.41 7.69
C THR A 163 13.29 20.95 8.01
N THR A 164 12.38 20.20 8.66
CA THR A 164 12.56 18.77 8.92
C THR A 164 12.43 17.98 7.62
N PRO A 165 13.30 16.98 7.37
CA PRO A 165 13.14 16.05 6.25
C PRO A 165 11.76 15.39 6.26
N ILE A 166 11.09 15.33 5.11
CA ILE A 166 9.72 14.80 5.03
C ILE A 166 9.65 13.34 5.52
N ALA A 167 10.69 12.55 5.24
CA ALA A 167 10.79 11.16 5.68
C ALA A 167 10.84 10.98 7.22
N ARG A 168 11.06 12.06 7.98
CA ARG A 168 11.06 12.04 9.45
C ARG A 168 9.75 12.51 10.06
N LEU A 169 8.80 12.99 9.26
CA LEU A 169 7.49 13.38 9.74
C LEU A 169 6.64 12.14 9.98
N ALA A 170 5.94 12.09 11.11
CA ALA A 170 5.07 10.98 11.43
C ALA A 170 3.76 11.10 10.63
N LEU A 171 3.24 9.99 10.10
CA LEU A 171 1.91 10.00 9.49
C LEU A 171 0.79 9.99 10.53
N THR A 172 1.06 9.48 11.73
CA THR A 172 0.07 9.39 12.81
C THR A 172 0.56 10.10 14.06
N ARG A 173 -0.36 10.75 14.78
CA ARG A 173 -0.05 11.43 16.06
C ARG A 173 0.41 10.43 17.13
N THR A 174 -0.23 9.26 17.15
CA THR A 174 0.17 8.13 17.97
C THR A 174 0.88 7.14 17.06
N PRO A 175 2.11 6.70 17.38
CA PRO A 175 2.73 5.63 16.61
C PRO A 175 1.78 4.42 16.60
N PRO A 176 1.64 3.71 15.48
CA PRO A 176 0.89 2.46 15.48
C PRO A 176 1.47 1.56 16.59
N PRO A 177 0.64 0.71 17.23
CA PRO A 177 1.17 -0.25 18.17
C PRO A 177 2.32 -1.00 17.49
N PRO A 178 3.42 -1.27 18.22
CA PRO A 178 4.53 -2.01 17.63
C PRO A 178 3.96 -3.29 16.99
N PRO A 179 4.50 -3.73 15.84
CA PRO A 179 4.13 -5.03 15.30
C PRO A 179 4.24 -6.06 16.44
N PRO A 180 3.36 -7.08 16.48
CA PRO A 180 3.37 -8.06 17.56
C PRO A 180 4.81 -8.46 17.89
N GLN A 181 5.21 -8.29 19.15
CA GLN A 181 6.60 -8.46 19.62
C GLN A 181 7.19 -9.85 19.30
N GLU A 182 6.35 -10.81 18.90
CA GLU A 182 6.75 -12.12 18.41
C GLU A 182 7.72 -12.08 17.23
N LEU A 183 7.75 -11.02 16.42
CA LEU A 183 8.68 -10.92 15.28
C LEU A 183 10.08 -10.37 15.63
N ALA A 184 10.27 -9.81 16.83
CA ALA A 184 11.46 -9.01 17.18
C ALA A 184 12.40 -9.66 18.21
N ALA A 185 12.03 -10.81 18.78
CA ALA A 185 13.02 -11.66 19.45
C ALA A 185 13.94 -12.24 18.37
N ALA A 186 15.26 -12.31 18.62
CA ALA A 186 16.16 -13.12 17.79
C ALA A 186 15.45 -14.46 17.51
N PRO A 187 15.36 -14.93 16.25
CA PRO A 187 14.52 -16.07 15.94
C PRO A 187 14.95 -17.20 16.87
N ALA A 188 14.09 -17.53 17.83
CA ALA A 188 14.29 -18.74 18.61
C ALA A 188 14.47 -19.85 17.57
N PRO A 189 15.45 -20.76 17.73
CA PRO A 189 15.58 -21.90 16.83
C PRO A 189 14.19 -22.49 16.61
N ILE A 190 13.79 -22.69 15.36
CA ILE A 190 12.39 -22.98 14.99
C ILE A 190 11.77 -24.09 15.87
N LEU A 191 12.58 -25.08 16.27
CA LEU A 191 12.21 -26.16 17.18
C LEU A 191 11.85 -25.67 18.59
N ALA A 192 12.61 -24.72 19.15
CA ALA A 192 12.31 -24.09 20.43
C ALA A 192 11.03 -23.24 20.36
N ALA A 193 10.77 -22.58 19.23
CA ALA A 193 9.50 -21.86 19.03
C ALA A 193 8.32 -22.84 18.97
N ILE A 194 8.47 -23.98 18.28
CA ILE A 194 7.45 -25.03 18.22
C ILE A 194 7.16 -25.59 19.63
N GLN A 195 8.19 -25.86 20.42
CA GLN A 195 8.04 -26.33 21.80
C GLN A 195 7.32 -25.29 22.68
N HIS A 196 7.71 -24.02 22.56
CA HIS A 196 7.05 -22.93 23.29
C HIS A 196 5.55 -22.85 22.98
N TRP A 197 5.17 -22.89 21.71
CA TRP A 197 3.76 -22.85 21.31
C TRP A 197 2.99 -24.12 21.68
N ALA A 198 3.65 -25.28 21.69
CA ALA A 198 3.04 -26.52 22.18
C ALA A 198 2.69 -26.44 23.68
N GLU A 199 3.45 -25.69 24.48
CA GLU A 199 3.14 -25.44 25.89
C GLU A 199 2.07 -24.36 26.09
N GLN A 200 2.17 -23.24 25.35
CA GLN A 200 1.26 -22.10 25.53
C GLN A 200 -0.12 -22.32 24.91
N GLN A 201 -0.19 -22.95 23.74
CA GLN A 201 -1.42 -23.14 22.97
C GLN A 201 -1.49 -24.55 22.35
N PRO A 202 -1.55 -25.62 23.17
CA PRO A 202 -1.40 -27.01 22.71
C PRO A 202 -2.41 -27.43 21.64
N ALA A 203 -3.64 -26.91 21.71
CA ALA A 203 -4.74 -27.25 20.81
C ALA A 203 -4.90 -26.28 19.61
N ALA A 204 -4.11 -25.20 19.55
CA ALA A 204 -4.19 -24.28 18.43
C ALA A 204 -3.58 -24.91 17.16
N PRO A 205 -4.12 -24.58 15.97
CA PRO A 205 -3.64 -25.13 14.71
C PRO A 205 -2.19 -24.67 14.41
N ALA A 206 -1.30 -25.62 14.13
CA ALA A 206 0.11 -25.36 13.82
C ALA A 206 0.44 -25.60 12.34
N VAL A 207 -0.14 -26.66 11.74
CA VAL A 207 0.01 -26.98 10.32
C VAL A 207 -1.37 -27.16 9.72
N LEU A 208 -1.67 -26.41 8.67
CA LEU A 208 -2.90 -26.52 7.90
C LEU A 208 -2.63 -27.34 6.64
N ASP A 209 -3.57 -28.21 6.27
CA ASP A 209 -3.53 -28.88 4.97
C ASP A 209 -4.29 -28.03 3.94
N GLY A 210 -3.58 -27.57 2.91
CA GLY A 210 -4.16 -26.74 1.85
C GLY A 210 -5.17 -27.46 0.95
N LEU A 211 -5.26 -28.79 1.04
CA LEU A 211 -6.20 -29.61 0.26
C LEU A 211 -7.54 -29.83 0.96
N THR A 212 -7.61 -29.59 2.28
CA THR A 212 -8.83 -29.68 3.08
C THR A 212 -9.15 -28.32 3.66
N GLU A 213 -10.27 -27.71 3.26
CA GLU A 213 -10.67 -26.37 3.67
C GLU A 213 -10.59 -26.16 5.19
N GLY A 214 -9.52 -25.50 5.65
CA GLY A 214 -9.39 -24.95 7.00
C GLY A 214 -9.21 -25.97 8.14
N THR A 215 -9.10 -27.27 7.88
CA THR A 215 -8.81 -28.26 8.94
C THR A 215 -7.32 -28.35 9.22
N ALA A 216 -6.97 -28.20 10.49
CA ALA A 216 -5.60 -28.39 10.95
C ALA A 216 -5.18 -29.85 10.78
N ALA A 217 -4.06 -30.08 10.10
CA ALA A 217 -3.42 -31.39 10.02
C ALA A 217 -2.69 -31.72 11.32
N TYR A 218 -2.15 -30.71 11.99
CA TYR A 218 -1.51 -30.82 13.29
C TYR A 218 -1.84 -29.60 14.15
N SER A 219 -2.25 -29.83 15.39
CA SER A 219 -2.13 -28.84 16.48
C SER A 219 -0.68 -28.68 16.92
N TRP A 220 -0.36 -27.64 17.69
CA TRP A 220 1.01 -27.43 18.20
C TRP A 220 1.53 -28.60 19.04
N SER A 221 0.68 -29.20 19.88
CA SER A 221 1.05 -30.36 20.71
C SER A 221 1.32 -31.62 19.86
N GLU A 222 0.50 -31.87 18.84
CA GLU A 222 0.68 -33.00 17.92
C GLU A 222 1.92 -32.83 17.04
N LEU A 223 2.19 -31.61 16.58
CA LEU A 223 3.37 -31.26 15.81
C LEU A 223 4.64 -31.52 16.62
N ALA A 224 4.73 -30.97 17.83
CA ALA A 224 5.89 -31.15 18.70
C ALA A 224 6.14 -32.62 19.05
N THR A 225 5.07 -33.37 19.36
CA THR A 225 5.15 -34.81 19.65
C THR A 225 5.64 -35.61 18.45
N SER A 226 5.14 -35.30 17.26
CA SER A 226 5.52 -35.98 16.02
C SER A 226 6.98 -35.73 15.66
N ILE A 227 7.43 -34.47 15.77
CA ILE A 227 8.83 -34.07 15.55
C ILE A 227 9.76 -34.83 16.51
N ALA A 228 9.44 -34.82 17.81
CA ALA A 228 10.25 -35.51 18.82
C ALA A 228 10.31 -37.04 18.59
N THR A 229 9.17 -37.64 18.25
CA THR A 229 9.08 -39.10 18.02
C THR A 229 9.89 -39.53 16.80
N ILE A 230 9.70 -38.85 15.66
CA ILE A 230 10.41 -39.17 14.42
C ILE A 230 11.90 -38.82 14.56
N GLY A 231 12.23 -37.67 15.17
CA GLY A 231 13.60 -37.25 15.41
C GLY A 231 14.38 -38.25 16.27
N ALA A 232 13.77 -38.76 17.35
CA ALA A 232 14.37 -39.81 18.17
C ALA A 232 14.61 -41.11 17.39
N GLY A 233 13.67 -41.50 16.53
CA GLY A 233 13.83 -42.66 15.63
C GLY A 233 14.97 -42.47 14.63
N LEU A 234 15.08 -41.29 14.02
CA LEU A 234 16.16 -40.94 13.10
C LEU A 234 17.54 -40.92 13.79
N ALA A 235 17.60 -40.39 15.02
CA ALA A 235 18.83 -40.39 15.81
C ALA A 235 19.30 -41.82 16.14
N GLN A 236 18.36 -42.75 16.44
CA GLN A 236 18.68 -44.18 16.62
C GLN A 236 19.21 -44.84 15.34
N LEU A 237 18.81 -44.34 14.16
CA LEU A 237 19.31 -44.77 12.85
C LEU A 237 20.64 -44.08 12.47
N GLY A 238 21.21 -43.25 13.34
CA GLY A 238 22.50 -42.59 13.13
C GLY A 238 22.42 -41.22 12.45
N VAL A 239 21.24 -40.61 12.37
CA VAL A 239 21.11 -39.21 11.93
C VAL A 239 21.65 -38.29 13.02
N GLY A 240 22.50 -37.34 12.62
CA GLY A 240 23.19 -36.40 13.48
C GLY A 240 23.83 -35.27 12.66
N PRO A 241 24.71 -34.46 13.27
CA PRO A 241 25.40 -33.38 12.56
C PRO A 241 26.06 -33.86 11.28
N GLU A 242 25.94 -33.06 10.21
CA GLU A 242 26.48 -33.33 8.87
C GLU A 242 25.88 -34.54 8.12
N VAL A 243 24.89 -35.23 8.71
CA VAL A 243 24.16 -36.32 8.04
C VAL A 243 23.06 -35.75 7.15
N ARG A 244 23.08 -36.13 5.87
CA ARG A 244 22.04 -35.76 4.90
C ARG A 244 21.00 -36.87 4.79
N VAL A 245 19.74 -36.52 4.97
CA VAL A 245 18.60 -37.44 4.89
C VAL A 245 17.75 -37.06 3.68
N ALA A 246 17.63 -37.98 2.73
CA ALA A 246 16.75 -37.80 1.59
C ALA A 246 15.28 -37.89 2.02
N VAL A 247 14.46 -36.92 1.61
CA VAL A 247 13.01 -36.90 1.85
C VAL A 247 12.31 -36.98 0.51
N CYS A 248 11.73 -38.14 0.22
CA CYS A 248 10.91 -38.40 -0.97
C CYS A 248 9.45 -38.55 -0.53
N LEU A 249 8.79 -37.42 -0.32
CA LEU A 249 7.38 -37.32 0.07
C LEU A 249 6.69 -36.29 -0.83
N GLU A 250 5.41 -36.52 -1.12
CA GLU A 250 4.58 -35.50 -1.76
C GLU A 250 4.48 -34.23 -0.89
N ARG A 251 4.17 -33.09 -1.53
CA ARG A 251 3.98 -31.83 -0.80
C ARG A 251 2.76 -31.95 0.11
N GLY A 252 2.99 -31.78 1.42
CA GLY A 252 1.91 -31.79 2.40
C GLY A 252 2.44 -31.72 3.84
N PRO A 253 1.54 -31.81 4.84
CA PRO A 253 1.89 -31.72 6.25
C PRO A 253 2.99 -32.71 6.68
N GLY A 254 2.95 -33.93 6.14
CA GLY A 254 3.96 -34.96 6.43
C GLY A 254 5.38 -34.57 6.00
N ALA A 255 5.54 -33.87 4.87
CA ALA A 255 6.84 -33.39 4.40
C ALA A 255 7.42 -32.32 5.34
N VAL A 256 6.56 -31.44 5.88
CA VAL A 256 6.95 -30.43 6.88
C VAL A 256 7.42 -31.09 8.17
N VAL A 257 6.64 -32.05 8.69
CA VAL A 257 7.00 -32.81 9.91
C VAL A 257 8.31 -33.57 9.72
N ALA A 258 8.50 -34.23 8.58
CA ALA A 258 9.73 -34.97 8.28
C ALA A 258 10.97 -34.06 8.27
N ALA A 259 10.88 -32.89 7.62
CA ALA A 259 11.97 -31.92 7.58
C ALA A 259 12.35 -31.42 8.98
N LEU A 260 11.35 -31.08 9.80
CA LEU A 260 11.55 -30.61 11.17
C LEU A 260 12.11 -31.72 12.09
N ALA A 261 11.68 -32.96 11.92
CA ALA A 261 12.20 -34.11 12.66
C ALA A 261 13.66 -34.45 12.31
N ILE A 262 14.07 -34.26 11.05
CA ILE A 262 15.47 -34.40 10.63
C ILE A 262 16.33 -33.32 11.31
N TRP A 263 15.82 -32.09 11.38
CA TRP A 263 16.49 -31.01 12.11
C TRP A 263 16.57 -31.28 13.62
N GLU A 264 15.52 -31.84 14.23
CA GLU A 264 15.51 -32.28 15.63
C GLU A 264 16.59 -33.34 15.90
N ALA A 265 16.78 -34.27 14.96
CA ALA A 265 17.86 -35.26 15.02
C ALA A 265 19.26 -34.66 14.75
N GLY A 266 19.37 -33.39 14.37
CA GLY A 266 20.63 -32.70 14.05
C GLY A 266 21.12 -32.89 12.61
N GLY A 267 20.32 -33.55 11.75
CA GLY A 267 20.63 -33.78 10.35
C GLY A 267 20.18 -32.65 9.41
N THR A 268 20.47 -32.81 8.12
CA THR A 268 20.01 -31.92 7.04
C THR A 268 19.11 -32.69 6.09
N TYR A 269 17.90 -32.21 5.83
CA TYR A 269 17.03 -32.84 4.86
C TYR A 269 17.42 -32.45 3.42
N VAL A 270 17.26 -33.39 2.49
CA VAL A 270 17.45 -33.18 1.05
C VAL A 270 16.14 -33.57 0.37
N PRO A 271 15.34 -32.62 -0.12
CA PRO A 271 14.08 -32.94 -0.78
C PRO A 271 14.36 -33.60 -2.13
N ILE A 272 13.69 -34.71 -2.40
CA ILE A 272 13.69 -35.41 -3.67
C ILE A 272 12.26 -35.35 -4.21
N ASP A 273 12.11 -34.86 -5.44
CA ASP A 273 10.82 -34.88 -6.11
C ASP A 273 10.49 -36.31 -6.54
N PRO A 274 9.38 -36.91 -6.06
CA PRO A 274 8.98 -38.26 -6.45
C PRO A 274 8.61 -38.36 -7.94
N GLU A 275 8.37 -37.25 -8.63
CA GLU A 275 8.06 -37.24 -10.07
C GLU A 275 9.32 -37.34 -10.95
N PHE A 276 10.52 -37.15 -10.40
CA PHE A 276 11.75 -37.33 -11.17
C PHE A 276 12.07 -38.82 -11.40
N PRO A 277 12.56 -39.17 -12.60
CA PRO A 277 12.94 -40.55 -12.91
C PRO A 277 14.15 -41.00 -12.05
N PRO A 278 14.25 -42.32 -11.79
CA PRO A 278 15.33 -42.90 -10.99
C PRO A 278 16.71 -42.84 -11.66
#